data_AF-A0A4Q3T079-F1
#
_entry.id   AF-A0A4Q3T079-F1
#
_cell.length_a   1.000
_cell.length_b   1.000
_cell.length_c   1.000
_cell.angle_alpha   90.00
_cell.angle_beta   90.00
_cell.angle_gamma   90.00
#
_symmetry.space_group_name_H-M   'P 1'
#
loop_
_entity.id
_entity.type
_entity.pdbx_description
1 polymer ?
#
loop_
_entity_poly.entity_id
_entity_poly.type
_entity_poly.pdbx_seq_one_letter_code
_entity_poly.pdbx_strand_id
1 'polypeptide(L)'
;MSDDLKSVIEAAWEARADINTGTQGAVREAVEETLSQLDAGTLRVATRGDDGVWTTHQWAKQAILLSFRLSPNVLMDAPAPGPFWDKVPSKFAGWDAAQFEAAGFRAVPGVVARRGAFIARNTVLMPSFVNIGAYVDEGTMVDTWATVGSCAQIGKNVHLSGGAGIGGVLEPLQANPTIIEDNCFIGARSEVAEGVIVREGSVLSMGTFITSTT
;
A
#
# COMPACT_ATOMS: atom_id res chain seq x y z
N MET A 1 0.07 23.65 15.08
CA MET A 1 0.33 22.78 16.23
C MET A 1 0.34 21.37 15.69
N SER A 2 1.52 20.86 15.30
CA SER A 2 1.65 19.46 14.93
C SER A 2 1.92 18.74 16.24
N ASP A 3 0.87 18.25 16.88
CA ASP A 3 1.07 17.11 17.77
C ASP A 3 1.76 16.02 16.92
N ASP A 4 2.74 15.34 17.49
CA ASP A 4 3.42 14.23 16.81
C ASP A 4 2.36 13.20 16.43
N LEU A 5 2.05 13.08 15.12
CA LEU A 5 1.03 12.17 14.59
C LEU A 5 1.20 10.76 15.16
N LYS A 6 2.45 10.32 15.29
CA LYS A 6 2.79 9.03 15.87
C LYS A 6 2.24 8.90 17.30
N SER A 7 2.53 9.86 18.17
CA SER A 7 2.05 9.85 19.56
C SER A 7 0.51 9.80 19.66
N VAL A 8 -0.19 10.54 18.80
CA VAL A 8 -1.68 10.53 18.76
C VAL A 8 -2.20 9.17 18.29
N ILE A 9 -1.59 8.60 17.24
CA ILE A 9 -1.98 7.29 16.71
C ILE A 9 -1.70 6.18 17.71
N GLU A 10 -0.56 6.17 18.38
CA GLU A 10 -0.20 5.16 19.38
C GLU A 10 -1.17 5.23 20.58
N ALA A 11 -1.50 6.43 21.07
CA ALA A 11 -2.49 6.61 22.13
C ALA A 11 -3.89 6.14 21.69
N ALA A 12 -4.31 6.48 20.47
CA ALA A 12 -5.59 6.03 19.92
C ALA A 12 -5.62 4.51 19.70
N TRP A 13 -4.48 3.90 19.37
CA TRP A 13 -4.37 2.46 19.21
C TRP A 13 -4.56 1.72 20.53
N GLU A 14 -3.99 2.22 21.63
CA GLU A 14 -4.23 1.63 22.96
C GLU A 14 -5.71 1.74 23.36
N ALA A 15 -6.38 2.85 23.01
CA ALA A 15 -7.81 3.08 23.25
C ALA A 15 -8.73 2.56 22.11
N ARG A 16 -8.24 1.71 21.20
CA ARG A 16 -8.96 1.31 19.96
C ARG A 16 -10.31 0.62 20.17
N ALA A 17 -10.58 0.12 21.38
CA ALA A 17 -11.87 -0.48 21.75
C ALA A 17 -13.01 0.54 21.71
N ASP A 18 -12.70 1.82 22.01
CA ASP A 18 -13.67 2.91 22.04
C ASP A 18 -13.77 3.66 20.70
N ILE A 19 -12.85 3.39 19.77
CA ILE A 19 -12.80 4.01 18.44
C ILE A 19 -13.80 3.33 17.50
N ASN A 20 -14.70 4.15 16.92
CA ASN A 20 -15.77 3.70 16.04
C ASN A 20 -16.10 4.76 14.97
N THR A 21 -17.13 4.51 14.18
CA THR A 21 -17.53 5.39 13.06
C THR A 21 -18.03 6.77 13.50
N GLY A 22 -18.47 6.91 14.75
CA GLY A 22 -18.87 8.17 15.36
C GLY A 22 -17.72 8.99 15.96
N THR A 23 -16.51 8.42 16.10
CA THR A 23 -15.35 9.14 16.62
C THR A 23 -14.96 10.30 15.70
N GLN A 24 -14.72 11.49 16.28
CA GLN A 24 -14.33 12.73 15.59
C GLN A 24 -13.10 13.39 16.25
N GLY A 25 -12.68 14.55 15.74
CA GLY A 25 -11.60 15.36 16.32
C GLY A 25 -10.21 14.79 16.07
N ALA A 26 -9.28 15.06 17.00
CA ALA A 26 -7.84 14.83 16.83
C ALA A 26 -7.46 13.41 16.36
N VAL A 27 -8.14 12.37 16.84
CA VAL A 27 -7.87 10.98 16.42
C VAL A 27 -8.20 10.77 14.94
N ARG A 28 -9.37 11.26 14.50
CA ARG A 28 -9.78 11.14 13.09
C ARG A 28 -8.85 11.97 12.20
N GLU A 29 -8.56 13.20 12.60
CA GLU A 29 -7.66 14.09 11.87
C GLU A 29 -6.26 13.48 11.72
N ALA A 30 -5.70 12.90 12.80
CA ALA A 30 -4.40 12.25 12.76
C ALA A 30 -4.38 11.00 11.86
N VAL A 31 -5.43 10.18 11.89
CA VAL A 31 -5.54 9.01 11.00
C VAL A 31 -5.65 9.45 9.53
N GLU A 32 -6.51 10.43 9.22
CA GLU A 32 -6.69 10.94 7.87
C GLU A 32 -5.42 11.58 7.31
N GLU A 33 -4.70 12.35 8.13
CA GLU A 33 -3.41 12.93 7.76
C GLU A 33 -2.35 11.84 7.55
N THR A 34 -2.29 10.83 8.41
CA THR A 34 -1.36 9.69 8.24
C THR A 34 -1.64 8.95 6.93
N LEU A 35 -2.91 8.69 6.60
CA LEU A 35 -3.29 8.09 5.32
C LEU A 35 -2.95 8.98 4.13
N SER A 36 -3.09 10.31 4.27
CA SER A 36 -2.67 11.28 3.25
C SER A 36 -1.16 11.21 2.99
N GLN A 37 -0.36 11.14 4.05
CA GLN A 37 1.10 11.01 3.92
C GLN A 37 1.52 9.66 3.32
N LEU A 38 0.82 8.57 3.65
CA LEU A 38 1.01 7.27 2.99
C LEU A 38 0.63 7.32 1.51
N ASP A 39 -0.48 8.00 1.16
CA ASP A 39 -0.95 8.13 -0.22
C ASP A 39 0.00 8.98 -1.08
N ALA A 40 0.61 10.00 -0.47
CA ALA A 40 1.59 10.90 -1.08
C ALA A 40 3.03 10.36 -1.07
N GLY A 41 3.30 9.27 -0.35
CA GLY A 41 4.63 8.66 -0.23
C GLY A 41 5.60 9.44 0.68
N THR A 42 5.14 10.48 1.38
CA THR A 42 5.95 11.21 2.38
C THR A 42 6.10 10.43 3.68
N LEU A 43 5.18 9.50 3.94
CA LEU A 43 5.31 8.41 4.89
C LEU A 43 5.28 7.08 4.15
N ARG A 44 6.03 6.10 4.64
CA ARG A 44 5.97 4.71 4.18
C ARG A 44 5.94 3.75 5.36
N VAL A 45 5.34 2.57 5.18
CA VAL A 45 5.17 1.60 6.27
C VAL A 45 6.50 0.96 6.71
N ALA A 46 7.46 0.80 5.80
CA ALA A 46 8.81 0.37 6.13
C ALA A 46 9.84 1.16 5.33
N THR A 47 10.96 1.50 5.97
CA THR A 47 12.12 2.18 5.37
C THR A 47 13.35 1.29 5.46
N ARG A 48 14.27 1.44 4.51
CA ARG A 48 15.60 0.83 4.57
C ARG A 48 16.58 1.86 5.13
N GLY A 49 17.25 1.51 6.22
CA GLY A 49 18.32 2.32 6.80
C GLY A 49 19.60 2.30 5.96
N ASP A 50 20.55 3.17 6.30
CA ASP A 50 21.87 3.23 5.65
C ASP A 50 22.69 1.94 5.87
N ASP A 51 22.36 1.17 6.92
CA ASP A 51 22.89 -0.15 7.21
C ASP A 51 22.29 -1.27 6.34
N GLY A 52 21.33 -0.93 5.48
CA GLY A 52 20.63 -1.86 4.60
C GLY A 52 19.52 -2.67 5.28
N VAL A 53 19.19 -2.36 6.54
CA VAL A 53 18.16 -3.04 7.33
C VAL A 53 16.80 -2.37 7.12
N TRP A 54 15.77 -3.19 6.90
CA TRP A 54 14.40 -2.72 6.80
C TRP A 54 13.76 -2.60 8.18
N THR A 55 13.23 -1.41 8.48
CA THR A 55 12.54 -1.09 9.72
C THR A 55 11.07 -0.76 9.44
N THR A 56 10.17 -1.44 10.14
CA THR A 56 8.72 -1.19 10.06
C THR A 56 8.28 -0.11 11.03
N HIS A 57 7.56 0.89 10.53
CA HIS A 57 6.91 1.93 11.30
C HIS A 57 5.53 1.44 11.77
N GLN A 58 5.49 0.75 12.91
CA GLN A 58 4.27 0.10 13.42
C GLN A 58 3.08 1.06 13.56
N TRP A 59 3.33 2.31 13.96
CA TRP A 59 2.29 3.33 14.09
C TRP A 59 1.56 3.63 12.76
N ALA A 60 2.24 3.52 11.61
CA ALA A 60 1.59 3.66 10.31
C ALA A 60 0.58 2.52 10.07
N LYS A 61 0.92 1.29 10.47
CA LYS A 61 -0.02 0.14 10.42
C LYS A 61 -1.19 0.33 11.39
N GLN A 62 -0.93 0.86 12.58
CA GLN A 62 -1.99 1.21 13.55
C GLN A 62 -2.95 2.24 12.95
N ALA A 63 -2.46 3.28 12.28
CA ALA A 63 -3.31 4.26 11.60
C ALA A 63 -4.20 3.62 10.51
N ILE A 64 -3.63 2.73 9.69
CA ILE A 64 -4.41 1.97 8.70
C ILE A 64 -5.51 1.15 9.39
N LEU A 65 -5.19 0.41 10.45
CA LEU A 65 -6.17 -0.39 11.19
C LEU A 65 -7.24 0.46 11.90
N LEU A 66 -6.87 1.62 12.44
CA LEU A 66 -7.81 2.59 13.02
C LEU A 66 -8.76 3.16 11.96
N SER A 67 -8.28 3.41 10.75
CA SER A 67 -9.13 3.89 9.65
C SER A 67 -10.29 2.94 9.36
N PHE A 68 -10.08 1.62 9.48
CA PHE A 68 -11.14 0.63 9.29
C PHE A 68 -12.22 0.70 10.37
N ARG A 69 -11.88 1.15 11.58
CA ARG A 69 -12.82 1.38 12.68
C ARG A 69 -13.58 2.70 12.51
N LEU A 70 -12.88 3.72 12.02
CA LEU A 70 -13.42 5.07 11.81
C LEU A 70 -14.36 5.17 10.61
N SER A 71 -14.29 4.23 9.67
CA SER A 71 -15.05 4.26 8.41
C SER A 71 -16.14 3.17 8.38
N PRO A 72 -17.42 3.54 8.21
CA PRO A 72 -18.48 2.58 7.90
C PRO A 72 -18.31 2.05 6.48
N ASN A 73 -18.85 0.86 6.21
CA ASN A 73 -19.06 0.47 4.81
C ASN A 73 -20.12 1.37 4.20
N VAL A 74 -19.93 1.71 2.93
CA VAL A 74 -20.84 2.52 2.13
C VAL A 74 -21.05 1.88 0.76
N LEU A 75 -22.16 2.22 0.12
CA LEU A 75 -22.37 1.87 -1.28
C LEU A 75 -21.38 2.70 -2.11
N MET A 76 -20.62 2.03 -2.97
CA MET A 76 -19.68 2.67 -3.89
C MET A 76 -20.19 2.52 -5.31
N ASP A 77 -20.56 3.65 -5.90
CA ASP A 77 -20.99 3.72 -7.29
C ASP A 77 -19.80 3.56 -8.22
N ALA A 78 -19.88 2.58 -9.10
CA ALA A 78 -18.87 2.31 -10.11
C ALA A 78 -19.54 1.78 -11.39
N PRO A 79 -18.95 2.03 -12.58
CA PRO A 79 -19.35 1.33 -13.80
C PRO A 79 -19.27 -0.19 -13.62
N ALA A 80 -20.04 -0.94 -14.40
CA ALA A 80 -20.08 -2.40 -14.32
C ALA A 80 -18.67 -3.04 -14.33
N PRO A 81 -18.40 -4.06 -13.51
CA PRO A 81 -19.33 -4.77 -12.61
C PRO A 81 -19.44 -4.08 -11.24
N GLY A 82 -20.51 -3.32 -11.00
CA GLY A 82 -20.83 -2.65 -9.73
C GLY A 82 -22.35 -2.59 -9.52
N PRO A 83 -22.86 -2.03 -8.41
CA PRO A 83 -22.13 -1.31 -7.38
C PRO A 83 -21.35 -2.22 -6.41
N PHE A 84 -20.53 -1.62 -5.55
CA PHE A 84 -19.75 -2.30 -4.50
C PHE A 84 -20.15 -1.86 -3.08
N TRP A 85 -19.74 -2.61 -2.06
CA TRP A 85 -19.96 -2.31 -0.65
C TRP A 85 -18.66 -2.48 0.15
N ASP A 86 -17.97 -1.38 0.46
CA ASP A 86 -16.68 -1.36 1.17
C ASP A 86 -16.57 -0.03 1.96
N LYS A 87 -15.52 0.11 2.76
CA LYS A 87 -15.19 1.31 3.56
C LYS A 87 -13.88 1.98 3.18
N VAL A 88 -13.08 1.38 2.30
CA VAL A 88 -11.80 1.93 1.86
C VAL A 88 -11.97 2.57 0.48
N PRO A 89 -11.89 3.90 0.36
CA PRO A 89 -12.02 4.57 -0.93
C PRO A 89 -10.93 4.16 -1.92
N SER A 90 -11.23 4.31 -3.21
CA SER A 90 -10.20 4.31 -4.26
C SER A 90 -9.21 5.46 -4.05
N LYS A 91 -7.93 5.24 -4.38
CA LYS A 91 -6.90 6.29 -4.45
C LYS A 91 -7.36 7.41 -5.38
N PHE A 92 -8.01 7.05 -6.48
CA PHE A 92 -8.41 7.96 -7.54
C PHE A 92 -9.78 8.62 -7.31
N ALA A 93 -10.40 8.39 -6.15
CA ALA A 93 -11.68 9.00 -5.84
C ALA A 93 -11.55 10.54 -5.84
N GLY A 94 -12.30 11.21 -6.72
CA GLY A 94 -12.26 12.67 -6.87
C GLY A 94 -11.06 13.23 -7.62
N TRP A 95 -10.23 12.40 -8.25
CA TRP A 95 -9.08 12.89 -9.02
C TRP A 95 -9.50 13.56 -10.33
N ASP A 96 -8.82 14.66 -10.66
CA ASP A 96 -8.88 15.33 -11.95
C ASP A 96 -7.63 15.08 -12.83
N ALA A 97 -7.63 15.62 -14.05
CA ALA A 97 -6.52 15.45 -14.99
C ALA A 97 -5.20 16.04 -14.47
N ALA A 98 -5.24 17.19 -13.77
CA ALA A 98 -4.05 17.85 -13.26
C ALA A 98 -3.37 17.00 -12.17
N GLN A 99 -4.16 16.32 -11.34
CA GLN A 99 -3.63 15.37 -10.34
C GLN A 99 -2.94 14.17 -10.99
N PHE A 100 -3.52 13.58 -12.05
CA PHE A 100 -2.87 12.51 -12.81
C PHE A 100 -1.58 12.96 -13.49
N GLU A 101 -1.58 14.15 -14.11
CA GLU A 101 -0.38 14.73 -14.74
C GLU A 101 0.73 15.01 -13.74
N ALA A 102 0.40 15.57 -12.57
CA ALA A 102 1.37 15.84 -11.51
C ALA A 102 2.00 14.55 -10.95
N ALA A 103 1.18 13.52 -10.73
CA ALA A 103 1.63 12.23 -10.23
C ALA A 103 2.53 11.49 -11.24
N GLY A 104 2.25 11.62 -12.54
CA GLY A 104 3.15 11.18 -13.62
C GLY A 104 3.29 9.66 -13.78
N PHE A 105 2.34 8.88 -13.26
CA PHE A 105 2.21 7.44 -13.54
C PHE A 105 1.08 7.18 -14.55
N ARG A 106 1.01 5.95 -15.06
CA ARG A 106 -0.09 5.49 -15.92
C ARG A 106 -0.98 4.52 -15.16
N ALA A 107 -2.28 4.85 -15.10
CA ALA A 107 -3.33 3.98 -14.57
C ALA A 107 -4.18 3.45 -15.73
N VAL A 108 -3.93 2.22 -16.16
CA VAL A 108 -4.67 1.59 -17.27
C VAL A 108 -6.06 1.15 -16.80
N PRO A 109 -7.14 1.37 -17.58
CA PRO A 109 -8.49 0.94 -17.20
C PRO A 109 -8.54 -0.52 -16.73
N GLY A 110 -9.10 -0.73 -15.54
CA GLY A 110 -9.09 -2.02 -14.84
C GLY A 110 -8.13 -2.09 -13.65
N VAL A 111 -7.29 -1.07 -13.43
CA VAL A 111 -6.53 -0.93 -12.17
C VAL A 111 -7.45 -0.56 -11.01
N VAL A 112 -7.19 -1.16 -9.85
CA VAL A 112 -7.80 -0.78 -8.58
C VAL A 112 -6.69 -0.50 -7.57
N ALA A 113 -6.59 0.75 -7.11
CA ALA A 113 -5.68 1.15 -6.03
C ALA A 113 -6.48 1.74 -4.87
N ARG A 114 -6.20 1.31 -3.64
CA ARG A 114 -6.85 1.85 -2.45
C ARG A 114 -6.16 3.13 -1.98
N ARG A 115 -6.93 4.08 -1.44
CA ARG A 115 -6.39 5.28 -0.77
C ARG A 115 -5.42 4.86 0.32
N GLY A 116 -4.30 5.58 0.43
CA GLY A 116 -3.20 5.27 1.33
C GLY A 116 -2.15 4.34 0.69
N ALA A 117 -2.21 4.10 -0.61
CA ALA A 117 -1.14 3.47 -1.38
C ALA A 117 -0.40 4.53 -2.19
N PHE A 118 0.94 4.52 -2.14
CA PHE A 118 1.76 5.41 -2.93
C PHE A 118 2.15 4.77 -4.26
N ILE A 119 2.02 5.54 -5.34
CA ILE A 119 2.44 5.18 -6.70
C ILE A 119 3.34 6.30 -7.21
N ALA A 120 4.61 6.00 -7.42
CA ALA A 120 5.59 6.96 -7.90
C ALA A 120 5.44 7.27 -9.39
N ARG A 121 6.12 8.33 -9.82
CA ARG A 121 6.23 8.75 -11.22
C ARG A 121 6.78 7.62 -12.10
N ASN A 122 6.47 7.66 -13.40
CA ASN A 122 6.94 6.71 -14.42
C ASN A 122 6.49 5.25 -14.21
N THR A 123 5.75 4.95 -13.15
CA THR A 123 5.14 3.64 -12.93
C THR A 123 4.01 3.38 -13.92
N VAL A 124 3.86 2.13 -14.35
CA VAL A 124 2.73 1.68 -15.17
C VAL A 124 1.94 0.64 -14.41
N LEU A 125 0.68 0.97 -14.13
CA LEU A 125 -0.29 0.04 -13.55
C LEU A 125 -1.17 -0.47 -14.68
N MET A 126 -0.92 -1.71 -15.11
CA MET A 126 -1.86 -2.48 -15.94
C MET A 126 -3.09 -2.86 -15.10
N PRO A 127 -4.13 -3.52 -15.65
CA PRO A 127 -5.26 -3.99 -14.83
C PRO A 127 -4.76 -4.87 -13.69
N SER A 128 -4.71 -4.34 -12.47
CA SER A 128 -3.98 -4.90 -11.32
C SER A 128 -4.58 -4.35 -10.02
N PHE A 129 -4.16 -4.89 -8.88
CA PHE A 129 -4.61 -4.42 -7.57
C PHE A 129 -3.43 -3.92 -6.71
N VAL A 130 -3.54 -2.72 -6.16
CA VAL A 130 -2.59 -2.16 -5.18
C VAL A 130 -3.34 -1.80 -3.89
N ASN A 131 -2.97 -2.47 -2.80
CA ASN A 131 -3.69 -2.35 -1.54
C ASN A 131 -3.12 -1.23 -0.65
N ILE A 132 -3.87 -0.84 0.37
CA ILE A 132 -3.54 0.24 1.31
C ILE A 132 -2.17 0.02 2.00
N GLY A 133 -1.41 1.11 2.17
CA GLY A 133 -0.08 1.13 2.77
C GLY A 133 1.04 0.65 1.85
N ALA A 134 0.71 0.14 0.65
CA ALA A 134 1.73 -0.24 -0.33
C ALA A 134 2.49 0.99 -0.83
N TYR A 135 3.77 0.79 -1.17
CA TYR A 135 4.62 1.79 -1.77
C TYR A 135 5.20 1.22 -3.07
N VAL A 136 4.86 1.82 -4.21
CA VAL A 136 5.37 1.42 -5.52
C VAL A 136 6.26 2.52 -6.06
N ASP A 137 7.58 2.31 -6.05
CA ASP A 137 8.58 3.32 -6.39
C ASP A 137 8.77 3.49 -7.91
N GLU A 138 9.56 4.50 -8.28
CA GLU A 138 9.67 5.05 -9.62
C GLU A 138 10.00 4.00 -10.71
N GLY A 139 9.33 4.13 -11.86
CA GLY A 139 9.64 3.34 -13.05
C GLY A 139 9.21 1.88 -12.98
N THR A 140 8.50 1.47 -11.92
CA THR A 140 8.03 0.10 -11.77
C THR A 140 6.92 -0.26 -12.76
N MET A 141 6.94 -1.49 -13.25
CA MET A 141 5.88 -2.07 -14.06
C MET A 141 5.07 -3.07 -13.22
N VAL A 142 3.77 -2.80 -13.06
CA VAL A 142 2.81 -3.71 -12.44
C VAL A 142 1.91 -4.26 -13.53
N ASP A 143 2.21 -5.47 -14.00
CA ASP A 143 1.53 -6.08 -15.14
C ASP A 143 0.12 -6.60 -14.82
N THR A 144 -0.57 -6.99 -15.89
CA THR A 144 -1.96 -7.45 -15.86
C THR A 144 -2.15 -8.59 -14.85
N TRP A 145 -3.11 -8.42 -13.96
CA TRP A 145 -3.48 -9.27 -12.84
C TRP A 145 -2.41 -9.46 -11.78
N ALA A 146 -1.35 -8.64 -11.77
CA ALA A 146 -0.46 -8.58 -10.63
C ALA A 146 -1.17 -7.97 -9.40
N THR A 147 -0.69 -8.34 -8.22
CA THR A 147 -1.21 -7.81 -6.95
C THR A 147 -0.07 -7.30 -6.08
N VAL A 148 -0.20 -6.07 -5.60
CA VAL A 148 0.67 -5.48 -4.58
C VAL A 148 -0.12 -5.38 -3.28
N GLY A 149 0.17 -6.29 -2.35
CA GLY A 149 -0.53 -6.45 -1.09
C GLY A 149 -0.33 -5.29 -0.12
N SER A 150 -1.09 -5.29 0.98
CA SER A 150 -1.05 -4.21 1.96
C SER A 150 0.34 -4.06 2.57
N CYS A 151 0.78 -2.82 2.73
CA CYS A 151 2.10 -2.46 3.26
C CYS A 151 3.31 -2.89 2.42
N ALA A 152 3.14 -3.61 1.29
CA ALA A 152 4.25 -4.10 0.48
C ALA A 152 5.12 -2.93 -0.03
N GLN A 153 6.44 -3.12 -0.04
CA GLN A 153 7.40 -2.12 -0.52
C GLN A 153 8.02 -2.61 -1.83
N ILE A 154 7.70 -1.94 -2.92
CA ILE A 154 8.24 -2.22 -4.26
C ILE A 154 9.21 -1.12 -4.62
N GLY A 155 10.46 -1.52 -4.88
CA GLY A 155 11.57 -0.64 -5.23
C GLY A 155 11.43 -0.02 -6.63
N LYS A 156 12.47 0.70 -7.04
CA LYS A 156 12.54 1.37 -8.34
C LYS A 156 12.81 0.37 -9.44
N ASN A 157 12.26 0.63 -10.63
CA ASN A 157 12.47 -0.18 -11.84
C ASN A 157 12.20 -1.68 -11.63
N VAL A 158 11.29 -2.03 -10.73
CA VAL A 158 10.86 -3.42 -10.54
C VAL A 158 9.92 -3.80 -11.68
N HIS A 159 10.01 -5.03 -12.16
CA HIS A 159 9.02 -5.60 -13.08
C HIS A 159 8.25 -6.72 -12.39
N LEU A 160 7.02 -6.43 -11.98
CA LEU A 160 6.06 -7.43 -11.54
C LEU A 160 5.30 -7.96 -12.76
N SER A 161 5.67 -9.14 -13.25
CA SER A 161 5.08 -9.73 -14.45
C SER A 161 3.62 -10.16 -14.24
N GLY A 162 2.93 -10.48 -15.34
CA GLY A 162 1.52 -10.82 -15.33
C GLY A 162 1.13 -11.89 -14.30
N GLY A 163 0.20 -11.55 -13.41
CA GLY A 163 -0.25 -12.43 -12.35
C GLY A 163 0.73 -12.68 -11.22
N ALA A 164 1.81 -11.91 -11.09
CA ALA A 164 2.68 -11.97 -9.93
C ALA A 164 1.96 -11.41 -8.69
N GLY A 165 2.02 -12.14 -7.58
CA GLY A 165 1.43 -11.70 -6.31
C GLY A 165 2.51 -11.34 -5.28
N ILE A 166 2.37 -10.15 -4.70
CA ILE A 166 3.19 -9.68 -3.59
C ILE A 166 2.27 -9.64 -2.36
N GLY A 167 2.45 -10.58 -1.44
CA GLY A 167 1.61 -10.76 -0.26
C GLY A 167 1.63 -9.55 0.66
N GLY A 168 0.45 -9.18 1.19
CA GLY A 168 0.31 -8.09 2.15
C GLY A 168 0.61 -8.51 3.58
N VAL A 169 1.15 -7.60 4.39
CA VAL A 169 1.42 -7.84 5.82
C VAL A 169 1.03 -6.61 6.64
N LEU A 170 -0.25 -6.52 6.99
CA LEU A 170 -0.75 -5.48 7.89
C LEU A 170 -0.66 -5.90 9.37
N GLU A 171 -0.93 -7.17 9.66
CA GLU A 171 -0.73 -7.78 10.97
C GLU A 171 0.15 -9.04 10.81
N PRO A 172 1.00 -9.35 11.80
CA PRO A 172 1.20 -8.62 13.06
C PRO A 172 2.00 -7.31 12.87
N LEU A 173 1.81 -6.34 13.78
CA LEU A 173 2.32 -4.97 13.61
C LEU A 173 3.85 -4.92 13.43
N GLN A 174 4.59 -5.73 14.18
CA GLN A 174 6.04 -5.79 14.16
C GLN A 174 6.63 -6.49 12.92
N ALA A 175 5.84 -7.26 12.18
CA ALA A 175 6.35 -7.99 11.02
C ALA A 175 6.71 -7.02 9.90
N ASN A 176 7.84 -7.25 9.25
CA ASN A 176 8.17 -6.54 8.03
C ASN A 176 7.15 -6.88 6.93
N PRO A 177 6.76 -5.90 6.10
CA PRO A 177 6.01 -6.19 4.90
C PRO A 177 6.86 -6.97 3.91
N THR A 178 6.19 -7.58 2.93
CA THR A 178 6.89 -8.14 1.77
C THR A 178 7.58 -7.02 1.02
N ILE A 179 8.87 -7.21 0.72
CA ILE A 179 9.72 -6.19 0.12
C ILE A 179 10.34 -6.76 -1.15
N ILE A 180 10.23 -6.01 -2.24
CA ILE A 180 10.93 -6.25 -3.49
C ILE A 180 11.85 -5.04 -3.70
N GLU A 181 13.16 -5.22 -3.52
CA GLU A 181 14.13 -4.13 -3.67
C GLU A 181 14.32 -3.74 -5.15
N ASP A 182 15.06 -2.65 -5.38
CA ASP A 182 15.23 -2.03 -6.69
C ASP A 182 15.71 -3.02 -7.77
N ASN A 183 15.32 -2.76 -9.01
CA ASN A 183 15.75 -3.48 -10.22
C ASN A 183 15.44 -4.99 -10.23
N CYS A 184 14.54 -5.47 -9.39
CA CYS A 184 14.12 -6.87 -9.41
C CYS A 184 13.19 -7.18 -10.59
N PHE A 185 13.30 -8.39 -11.11
CA PHE A 185 12.34 -8.98 -12.04
C PHE A 185 11.60 -10.13 -11.37
N ILE A 186 10.28 -10.02 -11.27
CA ILE A 186 9.41 -11.06 -10.71
C ILE A 186 8.62 -11.68 -11.86
N GLY A 187 8.99 -12.90 -12.24
CA GLY A 187 8.38 -13.64 -13.35
C GLY A 187 6.90 -13.91 -13.17
N ALA A 188 6.21 -14.17 -14.28
CA ALA A 188 4.77 -14.35 -14.31
C ALA A 188 4.32 -15.50 -13.38
N ARG A 189 3.18 -15.29 -12.70
CA ARG A 189 2.57 -16.27 -11.78
C ARG A 189 3.45 -16.68 -10.59
N SER A 190 4.48 -15.89 -10.29
CA SER A 190 5.25 -16.03 -9.05
C SER A 190 4.53 -15.37 -7.88
N GLU A 191 4.78 -15.86 -6.68
CA GLU A 191 4.24 -15.29 -5.43
C GLU A 191 5.38 -15.07 -4.45
N VAL A 192 5.43 -13.89 -3.84
CA VAL A 192 6.33 -13.58 -2.72
C VAL A 192 5.46 -13.08 -1.59
N ALA A 193 5.51 -13.72 -0.42
CA ALA A 193 4.58 -13.43 0.67
C ALA A 193 5.23 -13.44 2.05
N GLU A 194 4.44 -13.15 3.09
CA GLU A 194 4.80 -13.35 4.50
C GLU A 194 6.04 -12.56 4.97
N GLY A 195 6.28 -11.37 4.40
CA GLY A 195 7.39 -10.52 4.82
C GLY A 195 8.75 -10.92 4.23
N VAL A 196 8.75 -11.80 3.23
CA VAL A 196 9.95 -12.13 2.45
C VAL A 196 10.51 -10.87 1.79
N ILE A 197 11.85 -10.79 1.75
CA ILE A 197 12.60 -9.72 1.10
C ILE A 197 13.33 -10.30 -0.10
N VAL A 198 12.96 -9.86 -1.30
CA VAL A 198 13.73 -10.11 -2.53
C VAL A 198 14.73 -8.97 -2.70
N ARG A 199 16.01 -9.30 -2.66
CA ARG A 199 17.10 -8.32 -2.67
C ARG A 199 17.37 -7.75 -4.05
N GLU A 200 17.95 -6.56 -4.05
CA GLU A 200 18.18 -5.72 -5.24
C GLU A 200 18.75 -6.53 -6.43
N GLY A 201 18.18 -6.31 -7.62
CA GLY A 201 18.63 -6.91 -8.88
C GLY A 201 18.32 -8.40 -9.05
N SER A 202 17.57 -9.02 -8.14
CA SER A 202 17.19 -10.44 -8.25
C SER A 202 16.25 -10.69 -9.42
N VAL A 203 16.36 -11.87 -10.02
CA VAL A 203 15.48 -12.34 -11.11
C VAL A 203 14.83 -13.64 -10.68
N LEU A 204 13.52 -13.60 -10.44
CA LEU A 204 12.70 -14.78 -10.19
C LEU A 204 12.09 -15.25 -11.50
N SER A 205 12.22 -16.54 -11.80
CA SER A 205 11.55 -17.15 -12.95
C SER A 205 10.03 -17.20 -12.76
N MET A 206 9.29 -17.63 -13.78
CA MET A 206 7.86 -17.89 -13.68
C MET A 206 7.55 -18.99 -12.66
N GLY A 207 6.44 -18.85 -11.94
CA GLY A 207 5.97 -19.87 -10.98
C GLY A 207 6.90 -20.08 -9.79
N THR A 208 7.68 -19.05 -9.41
CA THR A 208 8.50 -19.08 -8.20
C THR A 208 7.63 -18.67 -7.02
N PHE A 209 7.47 -19.55 -6.04
CA PHE A 209 6.71 -19.28 -4.83
C PHE A 209 7.66 -19.19 -3.64
N ILE A 210 7.70 -18.05 -2.96
CA ILE A 210 8.56 -17.82 -1.80
C ILE A 210 7.73 -17.30 -0.64
N THR A 211 7.73 -18.06 0.45
CA THR A 211 7.06 -17.73 1.72
C THR A 211 8.09 -17.78 2.85
N SER A 212 7.65 -17.54 4.09
CA SER A 212 8.53 -17.65 5.27
C SER A 212 9.04 -19.08 5.53
N THR A 213 8.44 -20.08 4.88
CA THR A 213 8.69 -21.51 5.08
C THR A 213 9.20 -22.24 3.84
N THR A 214 9.49 -21.50 2.76
CA THR A 214 10.10 -22.07 1.54
C THR A 214 11.60 -22.22 1.68
#